data_AF-A0A919PYF9-F1
#
_entry.id   AF-A0A919PYF9-F1
#
_cell.length_a   1.000
_cell.length_b   1.000
_cell.length_c   1.000
_cell.angle_alpha   90.00
_cell.angle_beta   90.00
_cell.angle_gamma   90.00
#
_symmetry.space_group_name_H-M   'P 1'
#
loop_
_entity.id
_entity.type
_entity.pdbx_description
1 polymer ?
#
loop_
_entity_poly.entity_id
_entity_poly.type
_entity_poly.pdbx_seq_one_letter_code
_entity_poly.pdbx_strand_id
1 'polypeptide(L)'
;MGALATWPANAPPTVLNYIEQPGRGAIVIYQAQSSLIYCIVGPAVKEGPEPQEFITDDGSLGIALGVRDGSQWLPGPILLEIARSTDRNGGYIDAAGRVSERVARVVLDDGAGHQSTARLAGGTFVVFSDGRTNPGAGVLISYDSSGAEIDRRPANDQPEGHCYTDPAGKLVNPTSNYRFELAYRSNQGRCDPAEPWSRRNSTAPTPQ
;
A
#
# COMPACT_ATOMS: atom_id res chain seq x y z
N MET A 1 -14.66 -29.39 -5.75
CA MET A 1 -14.78 -28.03 -6.33
C MET A 1 -15.48 -27.18 -5.28
N GLY A 2 -14.70 -26.39 -4.52
CA GLY A 2 -15.29 -25.46 -3.55
C GLY A 2 -16.00 -24.34 -4.30
N ALA A 3 -17.21 -23.98 -3.85
CA ALA A 3 -17.93 -22.84 -4.41
C ALA A 3 -17.05 -21.60 -4.36
N LEU A 4 -16.87 -20.94 -5.51
CA LEU A 4 -16.27 -19.60 -5.56
C LEU A 4 -17.08 -18.73 -4.60
N ALA A 5 -16.39 -18.04 -3.69
CA ALA A 5 -17.03 -17.09 -2.79
C ALA A 5 -17.83 -16.10 -3.65
N THR A 6 -19.16 -16.16 -3.55
CA THR A 6 -20.04 -15.25 -4.28
C THR A 6 -20.26 -14.03 -3.40
N TRP A 7 -19.96 -12.85 -3.95
CA TRP A 7 -20.30 -11.60 -3.30
C TRP A 7 -21.81 -11.53 -3.07
N PRO A 8 -22.28 -10.92 -1.96
CA PRO A 8 -23.70 -10.65 -1.79
C PRO A 8 -24.21 -9.88 -3.01
N ALA A 9 -25.28 -10.35 -3.64
CA ALA A 9 -25.81 -9.77 -4.88
C ALA A 9 -26.16 -8.27 -4.75
N ASN A 10 -26.36 -7.79 -3.53
CA ASN A 10 -26.70 -6.41 -3.18
C ASN A 10 -25.51 -5.56 -2.69
N ALA A 11 -24.28 -6.10 -2.67
CA ALA A 11 -23.10 -5.36 -2.24
C ALA A 11 -21.85 -5.73 -3.07
N PRO A 12 -21.87 -5.50 -4.39
CA PRO A 12 -20.71 -5.76 -5.23
C PRO A 12 -19.55 -4.83 -4.83
N PRO A 13 -18.29 -5.31 -4.95
CA PRO A 13 -17.14 -4.46 -4.72
C PRO A 13 -17.09 -3.30 -5.73
N THR A 14 -16.66 -2.12 -5.28
CA THR A 14 -16.45 -0.94 -6.14
C THR A 14 -14.96 -0.70 -6.33
N VAL A 15 -14.55 -0.29 -7.53
CA VAL A 15 -13.16 0.13 -7.78
C VAL A 15 -12.93 1.49 -7.11
N LEU A 16 -11.97 1.56 -6.20
CA LEU A 16 -11.60 2.78 -5.48
C LEU A 16 -10.41 3.49 -6.12
N ASN A 17 -9.44 2.71 -6.61
CA ASN A 17 -8.26 3.22 -7.32
C ASN A 17 -7.71 2.15 -8.26
N TYR A 18 -7.07 2.60 -9.34
CA TYR A 18 -6.53 1.73 -10.37
C TYR A 18 -5.45 2.44 -11.18
N ILE A 19 -4.38 1.72 -11.47
CA ILE A 19 -3.41 2.06 -12.51
C ILE A 19 -3.07 0.80 -13.32
N GLU A 20 -2.78 1.00 -14.59
CA GLU A 20 -2.19 -0.01 -15.47
C GLU A 20 -0.98 0.59 -16.17
N GLN A 21 0.05 -0.21 -16.31
CA GLN A 21 1.25 0.14 -17.04
C GLN A 21 1.54 -0.95 -18.09
N PRO A 22 1.57 -0.60 -19.39
CA PRO A 22 1.83 -1.56 -20.46
C PRO A 22 3.11 -2.36 -20.21
N GLY A 23 3.01 -3.70 -20.32
CA GLY A 23 4.13 -4.62 -20.08
C GLY A 23 4.55 -4.80 -18.62
N ARG A 24 3.93 -4.08 -17.67
CA ARG A 24 4.17 -4.17 -16.22
C ARG A 24 2.99 -4.75 -15.45
N GLY A 25 1.78 -4.51 -15.94
CA GLY A 25 0.54 -5.04 -15.37
C GLY A 25 -0.32 -3.94 -14.74
N ALA A 26 -1.12 -4.29 -13.74
CA ALA A 26 -2.10 -3.41 -13.14
C ALA A 26 -2.17 -3.54 -11.62
N ILE A 27 -2.49 -2.43 -10.96
CA ILE A 27 -2.85 -2.37 -9.54
C ILE A 27 -4.30 -1.91 -9.45
N VAL A 28 -5.14 -2.67 -8.76
CA VAL A 28 -6.53 -2.32 -8.49
C VAL A 28 -6.78 -2.39 -6.99
N ILE A 29 -7.45 -1.37 -6.45
CA ILE A 29 -8.00 -1.41 -5.09
C ILE A 29 -9.52 -1.42 -5.19
N TYR A 30 -10.13 -2.47 -4.66
CA TYR A 30 -11.57 -2.56 -4.50
C TYR A 30 -11.98 -2.24 -3.07
N GLN A 31 -13.17 -1.67 -2.92
CA GLN A 31 -13.87 -1.57 -1.66
C GLN A 31 -15.03 -2.56 -1.64
N ALA A 32 -15.10 -3.40 -0.61
CA ALA A 32 -16.22 -4.29 -0.34
C ALA A 32 -16.67 -4.11 1.11
N GLN A 33 -17.82 -3.47 1.33
CA GLN A 33 -18.32 -3.14 2.67
C GLN A 33 -17.28 -2.34 3.49
N SER A 34 -16.81 -2.90 4.60
CA SER A 34 -15.77 -2.34 5.47
C SER A 34 -14.37 -2.82 5.12
N SER A 35 -14.18 -3.59 4.05
CA SER A 35 -12.90 -4.15 3.65
C SER A 35 -12.37 -3.50 2.38
N LEU A 36 -11.04 -3.47 2.27
CA LEU A 36 -10.32 -3.13 1.05
C LEU A 36 -9.64 -4.38 0.50
N ILE A 37 -9.70 -4.54 -0.81
CA ILE A 37 -9.07 -5.65 -1.53
C ILE A 37 -8.04 -5.03 -2.48
N TYR A 38 -6.78 -5.37 -2.26
CA TYR A 38 -5.68 -4.94 -3.08
C TYR A 38 -5.31 -6.07 -4.03
N CYS A 39 -5.22 -5.75 -5.32
CA CYS A 39 -4.82 -6.67 -6.37
C CYS A 39 -3.68 -6.05 -7.16
N ILE A 40 -2.50 -6.65 -7.13
CA ILE A 40 -1.41 -6.35 -8.06
C ILE A 40 -1.29 -7.52 -9.02
N VAL A 41 -1.39 -7.24 -10.31
CA VAL A 41 -1.22 -8.22 -11.40
C VAL A 41 -0.03 -7.75 -12.22
N GLY A 42 0.93 -8.64 -12.51
CA GLY A 42 2.07 -8.31 -13.37
C GLY A 42 2.85 -9.56 -13.79
N PRO A 43 3.93 -9.44 -14.56
CA PRO A 43 4.77 -10.59 -14.92
C PRO A 43 5.32 -11.22 -13.64
N ALA A 44 5.36 -12.56 -13.54
CA ALA A 44 5.87 -13.24 -12.36
C ALA A 44 7.34 -12.89 -12.04
N VAL A 45 7.67 -12.93 -10.75
CA VAL A 45 9.06 -12.78 -10.27
C VAL A 45 9.82 -14.05 -10.63
N LYS A 46 11.03 -13.93 -11.20
CA LYS A 46 11.74 -15.09 -11.76
C LYS A 46 12.44 -16.01 -10.75
N GLU A 47 12.70 -15.64 -9.50
CA GLU A 47 13.33 -16.54 -8.50
C GLU A 47 13.06 -16.13 -7.04
N GLY A 48 12.81 -17.10 -6.12
CA GLY A 48 12.77 -16.91 -4.65
C GLY A 48 12.30 -18.14 -3.84
N PRO A 49 12.89 -18.49 -2.68
CA PRO A 49 12.42 -19.60 -1.84
C PRO A 49 11.55 -19.05 -0.70
N GLU A 50 10.22 -18.96 -0.86
CA GLU A 50 9.17 -18.96 0.19
C GLU A 50 7.78 -18.69 -0.46
N PRO A 51 6.66 -19.18 0.11
CA PRO A 51 5.44 -19.50 -0.65
C PRO A 51 4.38 -18.37 -0.72
N GLN A 52 4.75 -17.10 -0.54
CA GLN A 52 3.77 -15.98 -0.54
C GLN A 52 3.73 -15.14 -1.82
N GLU A 53 4.64 -15.38 -2.76
CA GLU A 53 4.61 -14.77 -4.09
C GLU A 53 4.55 -15.90 -5.13
N PHE A 54 3.54 -15.88 -5.99
CA PHE A 54 3.43 -16.86 -7.07
C PHE A 54 4.54 -16.62 -8.10
N ILE A 55 5.65 -17.35 -7.92
CA ILE A 55 6.74 -17.49 -8.87
C ILE A 55 6.28 -18.44 -9.97
N THR A 56 6.39 -18.01 -11.22
CA THR A 56 6.12 -18.86 -12.38
C THR A 56 7.20 -18.64 -13.43
N ASP A 57 7.93 -19.70 -13.74
CA ASP A 57 9.10 -19.67 -14.64
C ASP A 57 8.72 -19.54 -16.13
N ASP A 58 7.42 -19.57 -16.46
CA ASP A 58 6.89 -19.63 -17.83
C ASP A 58 6.41 -18.28 -18.39
N GLY A 59 6.57 -17.18 -17.63
CA GLY A 59 6.04 -15.87 -18.02
C GLY A 59 4.56 -15.67 -17.71
N SER A 60 3.95 -16.49 -16.86
CA SER A 60 2.58 -16.28 -16.40
C SER A 60 2.45 -15.11 -15.40
N LEU A 61 1.18 -14.74 -15.14
CA LEU A 61 0.79 -13.59 -14.34
C LEU A 61 1.04 -13.86 -12.85
N GLY A 62 1.91 -13.08 -12.22
CA GLY A 62 2.00 -12.98 -10.78
C GLY A 62 0.86 -12.12 -10.23
N ILE A 63 0.17 -12.63 -9.20
CA ILE A 63 -0.89 -11.91 -8.50
C ILE A 63 -0.52 -11.77 -7.02
N ALA A 64 -0.50 -10.54 -6.51
CA ALA A 64 -0.45 -10.26 -5.08
C ALA A 64 -1.83 -9.78 -4.62
N LEU A 65 -2.41 -10.49 -3.63
CA LEU A 65 -3.75 -10.23 -3.10
C LEU A 65 -3.69 -9.93 -1.61
N GLY A 66 -4.37 -8.89 -1.17
CA GLY A 66 -4.53 -8.57 0.24
C GLY A 66 -5.94 -8.11 0.55
N VAL A 67 -6.58 -8.73 1.53
CA VAL A 67 -7.79 -8.19 2.16
C VAL A 67 -7.39 -7.50 3.45
N ARG A 68 -7.88 -6.27 3.65
CA ARG A 68 -7.61 -5.46 4.83
C ARG A 68 -8.91 -4.95 5.41
N ASP A 69 -8.99 -4.92 6.73
CA ASP A 69 -10.02 -4.17 7.41
C ASP A 69 -9.84 -2.69 7.09
N GLY A 70 -10.91 -2.02 6.69
CA GLY A 70 -10.98 -0.59 6.42
C GLY A 70 -10.99 0.22 7.71
N SER A 71 -10.04 -0.07 8.60
CA SER A 71 -9.78 0.70 9.82
C SER A 71 -9.82 2.19 9.48
N GLN A 72 -10.50 2.98 10.29
CA GLN A 72 -10.57 4.42 10.04
C GLN A 72 -9.31 5.16 10.49
N TRP A 73 -8.28 4.46 10.96
CA TRP A 73 -7.06 5.04 11.47
C TRP A 73 -5.83 4.51 10.75
N LEU A 74 -4.90 5.41 10.47
CA LEU A 74 -3.62 5.18 9.82
C LEU A 74 -2.47 5.42 10.80
N PRO A 75 -1.41 4.59 10.77
CA PRO A 75 -0.17 4.84 11.48
C PRO A 75 0.69 5.90 10.75
N GLY A 76 0.24 7.15 10.84
CA GLY A 76 0.83 8.31 10.18
C GLY A 76 0.16 8.68 8.84
N PRO A 77 0.81 9.52 8.01
CA PRO A 77 0.21 10.06 6.79
C PRO A 77 -0.16 9.01 5.75
N ILE A 78 0.62 7.93 5.70
CA ILE A 78 0.42 6.86 4.74
C ILE A 78 0.47 5.51 5.45
N LEU A 79 -0.22 4.52 4.89
CA LEU A 79 -0.12 3.13 5.27
C LEU A 79 0.13 2.30 4.03
N LEU A 80 1.31 1.70 3.94
CA LEU A 80 1.65 0.73 2.92
C LEU A 80 0.99 -0.61 3.26
N GLU A 81 0.10 -1.08 2.39
CA GLU A 81 -0.73 -2.26 2.64
C GLU A 81 -0.23 -3.47 1.87
N ILE A 82 0.24 -3.22 0.65
CA ILE A 82 0.88 -4.20 -0.22
C ILE A 82 2.01 -3.54 -0.98
N ALA A 83 3.14 -4.23 -1.03
CA ALA A 83 4.27 -3.90 -1.87
C ALA A 83 4.78 -5.18 -2.52
N ARG A 84 5.29 -5.06 -3.73
CA ARG A 84 5.92 -6.13 -4.48
C ARG A 84 7.19 -5.59 -5.11
N SER A 85 8.27 -6.35 -5.05
CA SER A 85 9.47 -6.11 -5.87
C SER A 85 9.55 -7.16 -6.97
N THR A 86 9.95 -6.78 -8.18
CA THR A 86 10.17 -7.74 -9.27
C THR A 86 11.44 -8.59 -9.10
N ASP A 87 12.28 -8.29 -8.08
CA ASP A 87 13.57 -8.93 -7.84
C ASP A 87 13.99 -8.79 -6.36
N ARG A 88 14.59 -9.83 -5.78
CA ARG A 88 15.09 -9.83 -4.40
C ARG A 88 16.26 -8.85 -4.20
N ASN A 89 17.10 -8.70 -5.22
CA ASN A 89 18.29 -7.84 -5.18
C ASN A 89 17.99 -6.45 -5.73
N GLY A 90 16.73 -6.02 -5.65
CA GLY A 90 16.32 -4.74 -6.21
C GLY A 90 15.79 -4.89 -7.63
N GLY A 91 14.59 -4.37 -7.83
CA GLY A 91 13.85 -4.42 -9.07
C GLY A 91 12.85 -3.29 -9.11
N TYR A 92 11.85 -3.44 -9.95
CA TYR A 92 10.76 -2.49 -9.90
C TYR A 92 9.87 -2.79 -8.71
N ILE A 93 9.52 -1.74 -7.98
CA ILE A 93 8.55 -1.77 -6.89
C ILE A 93 7.18 -1.36 -7.42
N ASP A 94 6.18 -2.15 -7.01
CA ASP A 94 4.76 -1.88 -7.18
C ASP A 94 4.18 -1.76 -5.76
N ALA A 95 3.50 -0.65 -5.45
CA ALA A 95 3.04 -0.40 -4.09
C ALA A 95 1.63 0.21 -4.07
N ALA A 96 0.87 -0.17 -3.05
CA ALA A 96 -0.46 0.36 -2.81
C ALA A 96 -0.81 0.43 -1.33
N GLY A 97 -1.69 1.37 -1.00
CA GLY A 97 -2.09 1.56 0.37
C GLY A 97 -3.05 2.73 0.57
N ARG A 98 -3.11 3.20 1.81
CA ARG A 98 -4.00 4.28 2.23
C ARG A 98 -3.22 5.55 2.53
N VAL A 99 -3.89 6.69 2.37
CA VAL A 99 -3.35 8.01 2.70
C VAL A 99 -4.33 8.80 3.55
N SER A 100 -3.79 9.60 4.45
CA SER A 100 -4.50 10.63 5.20
C SER A 100 -4.92 11.78 4.30
N GLU A 101 -5.96 12.51 4.70
CA GLU A 101 -6.49 13.66 3.95
C GLU A 101 -5.46 14.77 3.74
N ARG A 102 -4.49 14.92 4.65
CA ARG A 102 -3.45 15.95 4.55
C ARG A 102 -2.39 15.63 3.48
N VAL A 103 -2.32 14.39 2.99
CA VAL A 103 -1.37 13.99 1.94
C VAL A 103 -1.89 14.47 0.58
N ALA A 104 -1.26 15.47 -0.01
CA ALA A 104 -1.60 15.94 -1.35
C ALA A 104 -0.88 15.17 -2.46
N ARG A 105 0.29 14.59 -2.17
CA ARG A 105 1.12 13.88 -3.14
C ARG A 105 1.93 12.77 -2.46
N VAL A 106 2.09 11.64 -3.13
CA VAL A 106 3.01 10.57 -2.73
C VAL A 106 3.96 10.30 -3.88
N VAL A 107 5.24 10.14 -3.57
CA VAL A 107 6.31 9.81 -4.51
C VAL A 107 7.03 8.55 -4.02
N LEU A 108 7.29 7.65 -4.94
CA LEU A 108 8.24 6.56 -4.78
C LEU A 108 9.59 7.01 -5.35
N ASP A 109 10.60 7.13 -4.50
CA ASP A 109 11.98 7.37 -4.90
C ASP A 109 12.73 6.03 -4.91
N ASP A 110 13.40 5.72 -6.02
CA ASP A 110 14.08 4.44 -6.21
C ASP A 110 15.49 4.38 -5.59
N GLY A 111 15.98 5.50 -5.04
CA GLY A 111 17.33 5.65 -4.51
C GLY A 111 18.43 5.73 -5.58
N ALA A 112 18.05 5.71 -6.86
CA ALA A 112 18.92 5.87 -8.03
C ALA A 112 18.62 7.17 -8.80
N GLY A 113 17.76 8.03 -8.25
CA GLY A 113 17.42 9.34 -8.81
C GLY A 113 16.16 9.36 -9.68
N HIS A 114 15.43 8.25 -9.79
CA HIS A 114 14.10 8.26 -10.40
C HIS A 114 13.02 8.41 -9.33
N GLN A 115 12.01 9.20 -9.66
CA GLN A 115 10.87 9.46 -8.79
C GLN A 115 9.57 9.22 -9.55
N SER A 116 8.74 8.34 -9.02
CA SER A 116 7.44 7.99 -9.58
C SER A 116 6.32 8.55 -8.71
N THR A 117 5.45 9.35 -9.30
CA THR A 117 4.32 9.94 -8.55
C THR A 117 3.16 8.94 -8.47
N ALA A 118 2.68 8.66 -7.27
CA ALA A 118 1.56 7.77 -7.06
C ALA A 118 0.24 8.42 -7.54
N ARG A 119 -0.66 7.59 -8.08
CA ARG A 119 -2.05 8.00 -8.30
C ARG A 119 -2.81 7.95 -6.99
N LEU A 120 -3.37 9.08 -6.58
CA LEU A 120 -4.25 9.19 -5.41
C LEU A 120 -5.73 9.17 -5.82
N ALA A 121 -6.53 8.31 -5.20
CA ALA A 121 -7.99 8.30 -5.37
C ALA A 121 -8.67 7.66 -4.15
N GLY A 122 -9.82 8.19 -3.72
CA GLY A 122 -10.62 7.60 -2.65
C GLY A 122 -9.90 7.39 -1.31
N GLY A 123 -8.92 8.24 -0.97
CA GLY A 123 -8.08 8.05 0.23
C GLY A 123 -7.04 6.93 0.10
N THR A 124 -6.73 6.49 -1.11
CA THR A 124 -5.72 5.46 -1.39
C THR A 124 -4.65 5.97 -2.34
N PHE A 125 -3.53 5.26 -2.38
CA PHE A 125 -2.47 5.45 -3.37
C PHE A 125 -2.15 4.14 -4.07
N VAL A 126 -1.75 4.25 -5.33
CA VAL A 126 -1.15 3.16 -6.13
C VAL A 126 0.02 3.73 -6.92
N VAL A 127 1.13 3.00 -7.01
CA VAL A 127 2.32 3.45 -7.72
C VAL A 127 3.07 2.28 -8.33
N PHE A 128 3.53 2.48 -9.56
CA PHE A 128 4.60 1.71 -10.18
C PHE A 128 5.86 2.57 -10.15
N SER A 129 6.99 1.96 -9.84
CA SER A 129 8.30 2.57 -10.09
C SER A 129 8.60 2.60 -11.60
N ASP A 130 9.11 3.75 -12.05
CA ASP A 130 9.60 3.99 -13.40
C ASP A 130 11.04 3.45 -13.58
N GLY A 131 11.77 3.34 -12.47
CA GLY A 131 13.15 2.86 -12.41
C GLY A 131 13.30 1.58 -11.57
N ARG A 132 14.39 0.86 -11.78
CA ARG A 132 14.76 -0.26 -10.90
C ARG A 132 15.32 0.31 -9.60
N THR A 133 14.79 -0.20 -8.50
CA THR A 133 15.21 0.14 -7.14
C THR A 133 16.36 -0.78 -6.73
N ASN A 134 17.36 -0.25 -6.01
CA ASN A 134 18.32 -1.09 -5.30
C ASN A 134 17.67 -1.81 -4.10
N PRO A 135 18.21 -2.95 -3.61
CA PRO A 135 17.64 -3.64 -2.47
C PRO A 135 17.60 -2.71 -1.24
N GLY A 136 16.41 -2.51 -0.67
CA GLY A 136 16.20 -1.68 0.52
C GLY A 136 16.34 -0.17 0.31
N ALA A 137 16.54 0.31 -0.93
CA ALA A 137 16.73 1.73 -1.20
C ALA A 137 15.43 2.50 -1.48
N GLY A 138 14.36 1.79 -1.86
CA GLY A 138 13.10 2.41 -2.25
C GLY A 138 12.41 3.06 -1.06
N VAL A 139 11.99 4.32 -1.22
CA VAL A 139 11.27 5.06 -0.18
C VAL A 139 10.00 5.69 -0.73
N LEU A 140 8.93 5.61 0.06
CA LEU A 140 7.72 6.38 -0.12
C LEU A 140 7.86 7.69 0.64
N ILE A 141 7.63 8.80 -0.07
CA ILE A 141 7.67 10.15 0.47
C ILE A 141 6.30 10.76 0.25
N SER A 142 5.70 11.29 1.31
CA SER A 142 4.41 11.96 1.24
C SER A 142 4.56 13.46 1.52
N TYR A 143 3.78 14.25 0.78
CA TYR A 143 3.82 15.70 0.81
C TYR A 143 2.44 16.27 1.09
N ASP A 144 2.39 17.39 1.81
CA ASP A 144 1.16 18.16 2.00
C ASP A 144 0.84 19.06 0.80
N SER A 145 -0.26 19.81 0.90
CA SER A 145 -0.73 20.72 -0.16
C SER A 145 0.17 21.94 -0.40
N SER A 146 1.04 22.28 0.55
CA SER A 146 2.06 23.32 0.38
C SER A 146 3.30 22.79 -0.35
N GLY A 147 3.40 21.47 -0.51
CA GLY A 147 4.56 20.79 -1.08
C GLY A 147 5.62 20.41 -0.06
N ALA A 148 5.35 20.56 1.25
CA ALA A 148 6.27 20.16 2.30
C ALA A 148 6.24 18.63 2.48
N GLU A 149 7.41 18.02 2.65
CA GLU A 149 7.54 16.61 3.04
C GLU A 149 6.99 16.43 4.46
N ILE A 150 6.07 15.49 4.63
CA ILE A 150 5.40 15.23 5.91
C ILE A 150 5.62 13.82 6.46
N ASP A 151 6.11 12.90 5.62
CA ASP A 151 6.54 11.57 6.02
C ASP A 151 7.41 10.94 4.93
N ARG A 152 8.36 10.10 5.37
CA ARG A 152 9.26 9.31 4.54
C ARG A 152 9.45 7.96 5.19
N ARG A 153 9.25 6.87 4.43
CA ARG A 153 9.41 5.51 4.92
C ARG A 153 9.86 4.54 3.83
N PRO A 154 10.43 3.37 4.17
CA PRO A 154 10.75 2.34 3.19
C PRO A 154 9.52 1.94 2.36
N ALA A 155 9.72 1.66 1.08
CA ALA A 155 8.67 1.24 0.15
C ALA A 155 8.46 -0.29 0.15
N ASN A 156 9.34 -1.04 0.81
CA ASN A 156 9.35 -2.50 0.86
C ASN A 156 9.34 -3.04 2.30
N ASP A 157 9.24 -2.16 3.31
CA ASP A 157 9.24 -2.55 4.72
C ASP A 157 8.30 -1.64 5.51
N GLN A 158 7.75 -2.15 6.60
CA GLN A 158 7.04 -1.30 7.55
C GLN A 158 8.06 -0.64 8.48
N PRO A 159 7.91 0.67 8.80
CA PRO A 159 8.83 1.33 9.71
C PRO A 159 8.79 0.63 11.08
N GLU A 160 9.86 -0.08 11.41
CA GLU A 160 10.04 -0.68 12.72
C GLU A 160 10.14 0.42 13.80
N GLY A 161 9.58 0.17 14.98
CA GLY A 161 9.80 1.03 16.16
C GLY A 161 8.86 2.23 16.34
N HIS A 162 7.95 2.50 15.40
CA HIS A 162 6.91 3.51 15.59
C HIS A 162 5.60 2.87 16.07
N CYS A 163 4.98 3.43 17.10
CA CYS A 163 3.66 3.01 17.55
C CYS A 163 2.67 4.17 17.40
N TYR A 164 1.43 3.84 17.04
CA TYR A 164 0.37 4.82 16.84
C TYR A 164 -0.87 4.42 17.61
N THR A 165 -1.57 5.41 18.16
CA THR A 165 -2.83 5.19 18.89
C THR A 165 -3.95 6.05 18.33
N ASP A 166 -5.15 5.48 18.25
CA ASP A 166 -6.36 6.23 17.96
C ASP A 166 -6.72 7.18 19.12
N PRO A 167 -7.73 8.07 18.96
CA PRO A 167 -8.15 8.97 20.04
C PRO A 167 -8.67 8.28 21.31
N ALA A 168 -9.03 6.99 21.24
CA ALA A 168 -9.40 6.20 22.41
C ALA A 168 -8.19 5.55 23.10
N GLY A 169 -6.97 5.80 22.60
CA GLY A 169 -5.73 5.22 23.11
C GLY A 169 -5.48 3.78 22.64
N LYS A 170 -6.27 3.27 21.69
CA LYS A 170 -6.10 1.92 21.15
C LYS A 170 -5.00 1.93 20.10
N LEU A 171 -4.10 0.94 20.17
CA LEU A 171 -3.05 0.74 19.17
C LEU A 171 -3.64 0.53 17.76
N VAL A 172 -3.14 1.32 16.82
CA VAL A 172 -3.41 1.19 15.39
C VAL A 172 -2.28 0.37 14.80
N ASN A 173 -2.55 -0.91 14.56
CA ASN A 173 -1.56 -1.87 14.11
C ASN A 173 -1.59 -2.01 12.58
N PRO A 174 -0.50 -1.68 11.85
CA PRO A 174 -0.47 -1.90 10.41
C PRO A 174 -0.48 -3.39 10.03
N THR A 175 0.13 -4.27 10.82
CA THR A 175 0.00 -5.73 10.72
C THR A 175 0.45 -6.36 12.03
N SER A 176 -0.28 -7.37 12.51
CA SER A 176 -0.07 -8.09 13.78
C SER A 176 1.33 -8.70 13.95
N ASN A 177 2.34 -7.86 14.12
CA ASN A 177 3.73 -8.25 14.35
C ASN A 177 4.08 -7.97 15.81
N TYR A 178 4.58 -9.00 16.50
CA TYR A 178 5.05 -8.94 17.88
C TYR A 178 6.06 -7.80 18.13
N ARG A 179 6.77 -7.35 17.09
CA ARG A 179 7.70 -6.22 17.14
C ARG A 179 7.02 -4.88 17.44
N PHE A 180 5.77 -4.66 17.01
CA PHE A 180 5.01 -3.45 17.35
C PHE A 180 4.58 -3.43 18.82
N GLU A 181 4.19 -4.59 19.37
CA GLU A 181 3.90 -4.69 20.79
C GLU A 181 5.14 -4.42 21.64
N LEU A 182 6.31 -4.85 21.18
CA LEU A 182 7.59 -4.52 21.82
C LEU A 182 7.92 -3.03 21.74
N ALA A 183 7.67 -2.37 20.60
CA ALA A 183 7.80 -0.91 20.47
C ALA A 183 6.87 -0.16 21.44
N TYR A 184 5.61 -0.57 21.55
CA TYR A 184 4.65 0.00 22.50
C TYR A 184 5.11 -0.12 23.96
N ARG A 185 5.58 -1.32 24.34
CA ARG A 185 6.09 -1.59 25.70
C ARG A 185 7.38 -0.84 26.00
N SER A 186 8.29 -0.74 25.04
CA SER A 186 9.58 -0.04 25.19
C SER A 186 9.42 1.49 25.23
N ASN A 187 8.45 2.04 24.48
CA ASN A 187 8.11 3.46 24.52
C ASN A 187 7.23 3.86 25.73
N GLN A 188 7.03 2.96 26.70
CA GLN A 188 6.20 3.20 27.89
C GLN A 188 4.78 3.70 27.54
N GLY A 189 4.22 3.30 26.38
CA GLY A 189 2.92 3.76 25.90
C GLY A 189 2.88 5.17 25.29
N ARG A 190 4.02 5.83 25.06
CA ARG A 190 4.10 7.10 24.30
C ARG A 190 4.11 6.82 22.81
N CYS A 191 2.93 6.77 22.22
CA CYS A 191 2.74 6.59 20.78
C CYS A 191 2.34 7.89 20.10
N ASP A 192 2.62 7.98 18.81
CA ASP A 192 2.18 9.09 17.98
C ASP A 192 0.66 8.98 17.74
N PRO A 193 -0.05 10.11 17.55
CA PRO A 193 -1.46 10.07 17.21
C PRO A 193 -1.64 9.45 15.82
N ALA A 194 -2.55 8.49 15.72
CA ALA A 194 -2.98 7.96 14.43
C ALA A 194 -3.77 9.00 13.63
N GLU A 195 -3.72 8.90 12.31
CA GLU A 195 -4.41 9.82 11.43
C GLU A 195 -5.73 9.23 10.91
N PRO A 196 -6.79 10.03 10.77
CA PRO A 196 -8.04 9.54 10.21
C PRO A 196 -7.83 9.18 8.74
N TRP A 197 -8.32 8.01 8.35
CA TRP A 197 -8.49 7.63 6.96
C TRP A 197 -9.82 8.17 6.46
N SER A 198 -9.78 9.34 5.83
CA SER A 198 -10.94 9.96 5.20
C SER A 198 -10.91 9.73 3.70
N ARG A 199 -12.04 9.23 3.19
CA ARG A 199 -12.23 9.01 1.76
C ARG A 199 -12.43 10.40 1.14
N ARG A 200 -11.44 10.90 0.40
CA ARG A 200 -11.69 12.03 -0.48
C ARG A 200 -12.83 11.62 -1.42
N ASN A 201 -13.90 12.43 -1.46
CA ASN A 201 -14.95 12.30 -2.46
C ASN A 201 -14.33 12.56 -3.84
N SER A 202 -13.73 11.53 -4.43
CA SER A 202 -13.31 11.55 -5.82
C SER A 202 -14.57 11.47 -6.66
N THR A 203 -15.05 12.62 -7.12
CA THR A 203 -15.88 12.68 -8.32
C THR A 203 -15.07 11.99 -9.41
N ALA A 204 -15.51 10.80 -9.84
CA ALA A 204 -14.81 10.05 -10.88
C ALA A 204 -14.66 10.93 -12.14
N PRO A 205 -13.52 10.88 -12.85
CA PRO A 205 -13.46 11.46 -14.18
C PRO A 205 -14.47 10.72 -15.05
N THR A 206 -15.43 11.44 -15.62
CA THR A 206 -16.25 10.92 -16.72
C THR A 206 -15.29 10.50 -17.84
N PRO A 207 -15.37 9.25 -18.35
CA PRO A 207 -14.64 8.89 -19.55
C PRO A 207 -15.05 9.84 -20.68
N GLN A 208 -14.09 10.54 -21.27
CA GLN A 208 -14.29 11.24 -22.55
C GLN A 208 -14.14 10.24 -23.69
#